data_AF-A0A1G3R539-F1
#
_entry.id   AF-A0A1G3R539-F1
#
_cell.length_a   1.000
_cell.length_b   1.000
_cell.length_c   1.000
_cell.angle_alpha   90.00
_cell.angle_beta   90.00
_cell.angle_gamma   90.00
#
_symmetry.space_group_name_H-M   'P 1'
#
loop_
_entity.id
_entity.type
_entity.pdbx_description
1 polymer ?
#
loop_
_entity_poly.entity_id
_entity_poly.type
_entity_poly.pdbx_seq_one_letter_code
_entity_poly.pdbx_strand_id
1 'polypeptide(L)'
;MIRDYDPARDRQQLRACVVELQESERRLESTLPAGEAMADDYLAFLFRRCAESSGRILVAEVDRVVAGFAGVLASNQPAGNLYRSLGFRLSSGDRPEADA
;
A
#
# COMPACT_ATOMS: atom_id res chain seq x y z
N MET A 1 -0.15 -7.46 15.31
CA MET A 1 -0.06 -5.98 15.35
C MET A 1 -0.30 -5.45 13.94
N ILE A 2 -1.06 -4.37 13.77
CA ILE A 2 -1.17 -3.68 12.47
C ILE A 2 -0.27 -2.45 12.52
N ARG A 3 0.55 -2.25 11.49
CA ARG A 3 1.50 -1.13 11.41
C ARG A 3 1.74 -0.71 9.96
N ASP A 4 2.43 0.40 9.79
CA ASP A 4 2.88 0.83 8.47
C ASP A 4 3.85 -0.16 7.86
N TYR A 5 3.74 -0.30 6.53
CA TYR A 5 4.70 -1.00 5.70
C TYR A 5 6.06 -0.31 5.74
N ASP A 6 7.11 -1.07 6.04
CA ASP A 6 8.51 -0.67 5.94
C ASP A 6 9.18 -1.39 4.75
N PRO A 7 9.58 -0.67 3.68
CA PRO A 7 10.16 -1.29 2.50
C PRO A 7 11.49 -2.01 2.75
N ALA A 8 12.24 -1.63 3.79
CA ALA A 8 13.51 -2.29 4.11
C ALA A 8 13.30 -3.67 4.75
N ARG A 9 12.15 -3.89 5.41
CA ARG A 9 11.89 -5.10 6.21
C ARG A 9 10.82 -6.01 5.62
N ASP A 10 9.80 -5.41 5.00
CA ASP A 10 8.56 -6.12 4.70
C ASP A 10 8.44 -6.51 3.23
N ARG A 11 9.26 -5.94 2.32
CA ARG A 11 9.08 -6.07 0.86
C ARG A 11 8.87 -7.51 0.40
N GLN A 12 9.72 -8.42 0.84
CA GLN A 12 9.63 -9.83 0.43
C GLN A 12 8.38 -10.52 1.00
N GLN A 13 8.02 -10.23 2.26
CA GLN A 13 6.87 -10.85 2.91
C GLN A 13 5.55 -10.29 2.39
N LEU A 14 5.50 -8.98 2.11
CA LEU A 14 4.36 -8.34 1.43
C LEU A 14 4.13 -8.96 0.05
N ARG A 15 5.20 -9.17 -0.73
CA ARG A 15 5.12 -9.86 -2.02
C ARG A 15 4.59 -11.28 -1.86
N ALA A 16 5.06 -12.02 -0.85
CA ALA A 16 4.56 -13.37 -0.56
C ALA A 16 3.05 -13.37 -0.25
N CYS A 17 2.54 -12.40 0.53
CA CYS A 17 1.11 -12.26 0.76
C CYS A 17 0.31 -12.00 -0.52
N VAL A 18 0.84 -11.19 -1.45
CA VAL A 18 0.18 -10.95 -2.75
C VAL A 18 0.14 -12.23 -3.58
N VAL A 19 1.23 -12.99 -3.62
CA VAL A 19 1.28 -14.29 -4.33
C VAL A 19 0.26 -15.26 -3.73
N GLU A 20 0.21 -15.38 -2.40
CA GLU A 20 -0.73 -16.26 -1.70
C GLU A 20 -2.20 -15.86 -1.95
N LEU A 21 -2.50 -14.56 -1.91
CA LEU A 21 -3.81 -14.03 -2.24
C LEU A 21 -4.20 -14.37 -3.68
N GLN A 22 -3.31 -14.10 -4.65
CA GLN A 22 -3.55 -14.37 -6.05
C GLN A 22 -3.75 -15.87 -6.33
N GLU A 23 -2.97 -16.76 -5.71
CA GLU A 23 -3.15 -18.21 -5.88
C GLU A 23 -4.45 -18.70 -5.24
N SER A 24 -4.92 -18.05 -4.18
CA SER A 24 -6.23 -18.33 -3.60
C SER A 24 -7.37 -17.89 -4.53
N GLU A 25 -7.25 -16.71 -5.14
CA GLU A 25 -8.21 -16.19 -6.11
C GLU A 25 -8.21 -17.00 -7.41
N ARG A 26 -7.04 -17.44 -7.89
CA ARG A 26 -6.91 -18.26 -9.10
C ARG A 26 -7.58 -19.64 -8.98
N ARG A 27 -7.75 -20.16 -7.76
CA ARG A 27 -8.57 -21.37 -7.52
C ARG A 27 -10.05 -21.13 -7.79
N LEU A 28 -10.51 -19.89 -7.66
CA LEU A 28 -11.89 -19.48 -7.95
C LEU A 28 -12.04 -19.07 -9.43
N GLU A 29 -11.05 -18.37 -9.98
CA GLU A 29 -11.01 -17.92 -11.39
C GLU A 29 -9.70 -18.37 -12.05
N SER A 30 -9.75 -19.50 -12.76
CA SER A 30 -8.55 -20.14 -13.31
C SER A 30 -7.89 -19.39 -14.45
N THR A 31 -8.57 -18.40 -15.03
CA THR A 31 -8.02 -17.54 -16.09
C THR A 31 -7.10 -16.44 -15.54
N LEU A 32 -7.11 -16.21 -14.22
CA LEU A 32 -6.21 -15.25 -13.59
C LEU A 32 -4.74 -15.68 -13.75
N PRO A 33 -3.81 -14.71 -13.86
CA PRO A 33 -2.38 -15.00 -13.91
C PRO A 33 -1.92 -15.66 -12.60
N ALA A 34 -0.80 -16.39 -12.68
CA ALA A 34 -0.11 -16.90 -11.49
C ALA A 34 0.38 -15.75 -10.61
N GLY A 35 0.35 -15.94 -9.30
CA GLY A 35 0.78 -14.95 -8.30
C GLY A 35 2.18 -14.42 -8.58
N GLU A 36 3.13 -15.32 -8.81
CA GLU A 36 4.52 -14.96 -9.12
C GLU A 36 4.67 -14.10 -10.37
N ALA A 37 3.79 -14.25 -11.35
CA ALA A 37 3.83 -13.50 -12.60
C ALA A 37 3.24 -12.09 -12.48
N MET A 38 2.44 -11.81 -11.46
CA MET A 38 1.69 -10.55 -11.32
C MET A 38 2.06 -9.72 -10.10
N ALA A 39 2.67 -10.33 -9.08
CA ALA A 39 2.82 -9.71 -7.76
C ALA A 39 3.60 -8.39 -7.80
N ASP A 40 4.69 -8.33 -8.57
CA ASP A 40 5.54 -7.14 -8.64
C ASP A 40 4.83 -5.97 -9.36
N ASP A 41 4.12 -6.25 -10.45
CA ASP A 41 3.34 -5.24 -11.18
C ASP A 41 2.16 -4.72 -10.36
N TYR A 42 1.47 -5.61 -9.64
CA TYR A 42 0.39 -5.23 -8.74
C TYR A 42 0.88 -4.37 -7.59
N LEU A 43 2.00 -4.74 -6.97
CA LEU A 43 2.59 -3.93 -5.90
C LEU A 43 3.02 -2.56 -6.41
N ALA A 44 3.67 -2.48 -7.58
CA ALA A 44 4.02 -1.21 -8.21
C ALA A 44 2.79 -0.33 -8.44
N PHE A 45 1.70 -0.92 -8.94
CA PHE A 45 0.41 -0.24 -9.08
C PHE A 45 -0.12 0.26 -7.73
N LEU A 46 -0.16 -0.59 -6.71
CA LEU A 46 -0.69 -0.27 -5.38
C LEU A 46 0.10 0.85 -4.70
N PHE A 47 1.44 0.80 -4.75
CA PHE A 47 2.31 1.84 -4.22
C PHE A 47 2.06 3.18 -4.92
N ARG A 48 1.96 3.18 -6.26
CA ARG A 48 1.63 4.39 -7.03
C ARG A 48 0.29 4.98 -6.59
N ARG A 49 -0.75 4.15 -6.48
CA ARG A 49 -2.09 4.59 -6.06
C ARG A 49 -2.09 5.17 -4.66
N CYS A 50 -1.36 4.58 -3.72
CA CYS A 50 -1.22 5.14 -2.37
C CYS A 50 -0.52 6.50 -2.42
N ALA A 51 0.57 6.63 -3.18
CA ALA A 51 1.29 7.90 -3.33
C ALA A 51 0.40 9.02 -3.93
N GLU A 52 -0.41 8.68 -4.94
CA GLU A 52 -1.35 9.62 -5.59
C GLU A 52 -2.50 10.07 -4.68
N SER A 53 -2.87 9.27 -3.67
CA SER A 53 -4.09 9.45 -2.89
C SER A 53 -3.85 9.76 -1.41
N SER A 54 -2.66 10.22 -1.02
CA SER A 54 -2.27 10.32 0.41
C SER A 54 -2.58 9.03 1.20
N GLY A 55 -2.57 7.91 0.48
CA GLY A 55 -2.90 6.58 0.97
C GLY A 55 -1.71 5.93 1.67
N ARG A 56 -1.95 4.77 2.27
CA ARG A 56 -0.93 4.02 3.01
C ARG A 56 -1.11 2.53 2.78
N ILE A 57 -0.02 1.80 2.89
CA ILE A 57 -0.05 0.34 2.99
C ILE A 57 0.23 -0.04 4.44
N LEU A 58 -0.68 -0.82 5.00
CA LEU A 58 -0.56 -1.39 6.33
C LEU A 58 -0.26 -2.87 6.22
N VAL A 59 0.56 -3.37 7.13
CA VAL A 59 0.84 -4.81 7.27
C VAL A 59 0.33 -5.31 8.62
N ALA A 60 -0.21 -6.52 8.61
CA ALA A 60 -0.53 -7.27 9.82
C ALA A 60 0.65 -8.18 10.15
N GLU A 61 1.27 -7.97 11.31
CA GLU A 61 2.40 -8.76 11.80
C GLU A 61 1.96 -9.71 12.92
N VAL A 62 2.34 -10.98 12.81
CA VAL A 62 2.20 -12.05 13.82
C VAL A 62 3.55 -12.73 13.97
N ASP A 63 4.07 -12.82 15.19
CA ASP A 63 5.38 -13.43 15.49
C ASP A 63 6.53 -12.95 14.59
N ARG A 64 6.54 -11.64 14.30
CA ARG A 64 7.50 -10.95 13.41
C ARG A 64 7.40 -11.32 11.92
N VAL A 65 6.35 -12.01 11.53
CA VAL A 65 6.02 -12.35 10.15
C VAL A 65 4.83 -11.51 9.67
N VAL A 66 4.92 -10.97 8.46
CA VAL A 66 3.79 -10.31 7.81
C VAL A 66 2.79 -11.37 7.36
N ALA A 67 1.63 -11.41 8.00
CA ALA A 67 0.56 -12.37 7.75
C ALA A 67 -0.54 -11.82 6.83
N GLY A 68 -0.45 -10.55 6.44
CA GLY A 68 -1.40 -9.91 5.55
C GLY A 68 -1.14 -8.42 5.40
N PHE A 69 -1.87 -7.77 4.49
CA PHE A 69 -1.72 -6.36 4.20
C PHE A 69 -3.06 -5.72 3.82
N ALA A 70 -3.11 -4.39 3.91
CA ALA A 70 -4.21 -3.59 3.41
C ALA A 70 -3.66 -2.32 2.75
N GLY A 71 -4.10 -2.06 1.52
CA GLY A 71 -3.89 -0.77 0.86
C GLY A 71 -5.07 0.16 1.12
N VAL A 72 -4.81 1.34 1.69
CA VAL A 72 -5.83 2.36 1.97
C VAL A 72 -5.59 3.54 1.04
N LEU A 73 -6.57 3.88 0.21
CA LEU A 73 -6.55 5.07 -0.62
C LEU A 73 -7.39 6.18 0.04
N ALA A 74 -6.81 7.36 0.26
CA ALA A 74 -7.46 8.45 0.97
C ALA A 74 -7.76 9.63 0.03
N SER A 75 -8.75 9.50 -0.85
CA SER A 75 -9.15 10.61 -1.71
C SER A 75 -9.96 11.65 -0.93
N ASN A 76 -9.30 12.69 -0.42
CA ASN A 76 -10.00 13.89 0.03
C ASN A 76 -9.43 15.15 -0.64
N GLN A 77 -9.34 15.14 -1.97
CA GLN A 77 -8.97 16.34 -2.71
C GLN A 77 -9.95 17.50 -2.50
N PRO A 78 -11.30 17.31 -2.51
CA PRO A 78 -12.24 18.41 -2.32
C PRO A 78 -12.15 19.05 -0.94
N ALA A 79 -12.22 18.27 0.15
CA ALA A 79 -12.07 18.87 1.48
C ALA A 79 -10.62 19.27 1.74
N GLY A 80 -9.64 18.60 1.15
CA GLY A 80 -8.24 19.00 1.26
C GLY A 80 -7.96 20.39 0.67
N ASN A 81 -8.59 20.70 -0.47
CA ASN A 81 -8.53 22.03 -1.08
C ASN A 81 -9.33 23.07 -0.28
N LEU A 82 -10.49 22.68 0.27
CA LEU A 82 -11.29 23.52 1.16
C LEU A 82 -10.53 23.87 2.45
N TYR A 83 -9.88 22.90 3.10
CA TYR A 83 -9.12 23.14 4.31
C TYR A 83 -7.91 24.02 4.05
N ARG A 84 -7.23 23.85 2.91
CA ARG A 84 -6.16 24.77 2.47
C ARG A 84 -6.67 26.19 2.20
N SER A 85 -7.82 26.36 1.55
CA SER A 85 -8.39 27.70 1.31
C SER A 85 -8.85 28.38 2.60
N LEU A 86 -9.21 27.60 3.63
CA LEU A 86 -9.53 28.06 4.98
C LEU A 86 -8.29 28.24 5.88
N GLY A 87 -7.07 28.06 5.36
CA GLY A 87 -5.82 28.31 6.09
C GLY A 87 -5.32 27.17 6.97
N PHE A 88 -5.96 25.99 6.92
CA PHE A 88 -5.48 24.81 7.64
C PHE A 88 -4.30 24.17 6.90
N ARG A 89 -3.21 23.87 7.63
CA ARG A 89 -2.14 23.01 7.12
C ARG A 89 -2.54 21.56 7.31
N LEU A 90 -2.82 20.87 6.20
CA LEU A 90 -2.94 19.43 6.21
C LEU A 90 -1.52 18.88 6.37
N SER A 91 -1.26 18.22 7.49
CA SER A 91 -0.05 17.43 7.71
C SER A 91 -0.01 16.34 6.64
N SER A 92 0.71 16.59 5.54
CA SER A 92 1.29 15.51 4.77
C SER A 92 2.25 14.81 5.70
N GLY A 93 1.95 13.56 6.10
CA GLY A 93 2.93 12.71 6.77
C GLY A 93 4.28 12.85 6.05
N ASP A 94 5.31 13.14 6.84
CA ASP A 94 6.67 13.54 6.48
C ASP A 94 7.11 13.22 5.05
N ARG A 95 7.39 14.28 4.26
CA ARG A 95 8.40 14.21 3.21
C ARG A 95 9.68 14.81 3.78
N PRO A 96 10.78 14.04 3.94
CA PRO A 96 12.06 14.66 4.18
C PRO A 96 12.49 15.42 2.93
N GLU A 97 12.98 16.64 3.14
CA GLU A 97 13.74 17.41 2.16
C GLU A 97 14.96 16.62 1.69
N ALA A 98 15.20 16.62 0.39
CA ALA A 98 16.53 16.42 -0.17
C ALA A 98 16.59 17.08 -1.55
N ASP A 99 16.88 18.38 -1.55
CA ASP A 99 17.69 19.02 -2.58
C ASP A 99 18.90 19.65 -1.86
N ALA A 100 20.08 19.17 -2.20
CA ALA A 100 21.36 19.84 -2.09
C ALA A 100 22.16 19.51 -3.35
#